data_AF-A0A947JWM5-F1
#
_entry.id   AF-A0A947JWM5-F1
#
_cell.length_a   1.000
_cell.length_b   1.000
_cell.length_c   1.000
_cell.angle_alpha   90.00
_cell.angle_beta   90.00
_cell.angle_gamma   90.00
#
_symmetry.space_group_name_H-M   'P 1'
#
loop_
_entity.id
_entity.type
_entity.pdbx_description
1 polymer ?
#
loop_
_entity_poly.entity_id
_entity_poly.type
_entity_poly.pdbx_seq_one_letter_code
_entity_poly.pdbx_strand_id
1 'polypeptide(L)'
;MSYSKKSNIPIELLNGIGPRTAKVLKSLDIYTVAQFKKMPDKVLVELFGPSIRPVYRAVQNKSFSTKPYNSTKSKKHLFKKMHLAMDFMSFL
;
A
#
# COMPACT_ATOMS: atom_id res chain seq x y z
N MET A 1 8.41 31.68 3.28
CA MET A 1 8.30 30.54 2.35
C MET A 1 7.94 29.28 3.17
N SER A 2 6.66 28.98 3.37
CA SER A 2 6.24 27.79 4.15
C SER A 2 6.28 26.55 3.27
N TYR A 3 7.35 25.76 3.38
CA TYR A 3 7.46 24.46 2.71
C TYR A 3 6.41 23.50 3.30
N SER A 4 5.30 23.33 2.59
CA SER A 4 4.29 22.33 2.92
C SER A 4 4.89 20.93 2.72
N LYS A 5 5.56 20.39 3.74
CA LYS A 5 6.19 19.06 3.82
C LYS A 5 5.29 17.90 3.35
N LYS A 6 3.98 18.12 3.23
CA LYS A 6 2.98 17.12 2.82
C LYS A 6 2.98 16.78 1.32
N SER A 7 3.59 17.60 0.47
CA SER A 7 3.59 17.36 -0.99
C SER A 7 4.48 16.18 -1.42
N ASN A 8 5.53 15.88 -0.64
CA ASN A 8 6.53 14.86 -0.96
C ASN A 8 6.28 13.50 -0.28
N ILE A 9 5.09 13.27 0.27
CA ILE A 9 4.76 11.98 0.87
C ILE A 9 4.69 10.94 -0.27
N PRO A 10 5.46 9.84 -0.21
CA PRO A 10 5.37 8.77 -1.20
C PRO A 10 4.03 8.04 -1.09
N ILE A 11 3.48 7.59 -2.22
CA ILE A 11 2.12 7.02 -2.24
C ILE A 11 1.99 5.74 -1.43
N GLU A 12 3.09 5.03 -1.23
CA GLU A 12 3.13 3.71 -0.56
C GLU A 12 2.78 3.81 0.93
N LEU A 13 2.91 5.01 1.51
CA LEU A 13 2.57 5.29 2.89
C LEU A 13 1.08 5.60 3.07
N LEU A 14 0.31 5.72 1.98
CA LEU A 14 -1.13 5.96 2.07
C LEU A 14 -1.84 4.68 2.54
N ASN A 15 -2.64 4.85 3.60
CA ASN A 15 -3.51 3.78 4.05
C ASN A 15 -4.54 3.41 2.95
N GLY A 16 -4.63 2.13 2.62
CA GLY A 16 -5.45 1.62 1.51
C GLY A 16 -4.71 1.50 0.17
N ILE A 17 -3.47 1.97 0.07
CA ILE A 17 -2.59 1.68 -1.08
C ILE A 17 -1.66 0.53 -0.72
N GLY A 18 -1.91 -0.64 -1.31
CA GLY A 18 -1.03 -1.79 -1.20
C GLY A 18 0.07 -1.80 -2.27
N PRO A 19 1.00 -2.77 -2.22
CA PRO A 19 2.12 -2.86 -3.18
C PRO A 19 1.66 -3.00 -4.64
N ARG A 20 0.53 -3.69 -4.88
CA ARG A 20 -0.05 -3.83 -6.23
C ARG A 20 -0.51 -2.48 -6.79
N THR A 21 -1.32 -1.75 -6.02
CA THR A 21 -1.80 -0.40 -6.40
C THR A 21 -0.64 0.56 -6.56
N ALA A 22 0.34 0.49 -5.66
CA ALA A 22 1.53 1.33 -5.72
C ALA A 22 2.34 1.11 -7.00
N LYS A 23 2.51 -0.15 -7.42
CA LYS A 23 3.21 -0.50 -8.66
C LYS A 23 2.52 0.08 -9.89
N VAL A 24 1.20 -0.02 -9.98
CA VAL A 24 0.42 0.54 -11.10
C VAL A 24 0.56 2.07 -11.14
N LEU A 25 0.41 2.73 -10.00
CA LEU A 25 0.55 4.19 -9.92
C LEU A 25 1.97 4.67 -10.28
N LYS A 26 3.01 3.95 -9.85
CA LYS A 26 4.39 4.23 -10.29
C LYS A 26 4.61 4.02 -11.78
N SER A 27 3.88 3.08 -12.39
CA SER A 27 3.92 2.85 -13.84
C SER A 27 3.25 3.97 -14.63
N LEU A 28 2.46 4.80 -13.96
CA LEU A 28 1.80 6.00 -14.49
C LEU A 28 2.56 7.29 -14.08
N ASP A 29 3.83 7.16 -13.67
CA ASP A 29 4.68 8.25 -13.16
C ASP A 29 4.12 8.97 -11.92
N ILE A 30 3.32 8.28 -11.11
CA ILE A 30 2.75 8.81 -9.85
C ILE A 30 3.51 8.23 -8.67
N TYR A 31 4.35 9.07 -8.06
CA TYR A 31 5.20 8.69 -6.93
C TYR A 31 4.77 9.35 -5.61
N THR A 32 4.05 10.48 -5.68
CA THR A 32 3.69 11.29 -4.52
C THR A 32 2.19 11.47 -4.34
N VAL A 33 1.76 11.71 -3.10
CA VAL A 33 0.35 12.01 -2.77
C VAL A 33 -0.14 13.26 -3.52
N ALA A 34 0.75 14.24 -3.74
CA ALA A 34 0.41 15.44 -4.50
C ALA A 34 0.07 15.15 -5.97
N GLN A 35 0.83 14.26 -6.61
CA GLN A 35 0.53 13.79 -7.97
C GLN A 35 -0.76 12.98 -8.00
N PHE A 36 -0.95 12.07 -7.04
CA PHE A 36 -2.16 11.27 -6.92
C PHE A 36 -3.42 12.14 -6.78
N LYS A 37 -3.35 13.24 -6.03
CA LYS A 37 -4.47 14.18 -5.87
C LYS A 37 -4.87 14.88 -7.17
N LYS A 38 -3.95 15.05 -8.11
CA LYS A 38 -4.24 15.70 -9.41
C LYS A 38 -4.97 14.77 -10.38
N MET A 39 -5.03 13.45 -10.10
CA MET A 39 -5.74 12.53 -10.98
C MET A 39 -7.26 12.71 -10.90
N PRO A 40 -7.95 12.59 -12.05
CA PRO A 40 -9.40 12.56 -12.09
C PRO A 40 -9.94 11.24 -11.51
N ASP A 41 -10.97 11.35 -10.67
CA ASP A 41 -11.60 10.20 -9.99
C ASP A 41 -12.05 9.11 -10.98
N LYS A 42 -12.57 9.50 -12.15
CA LYS A 42 -13.02 8.57 -13.19
C LYS A 42 -11.92 7.62 -13.64
N VAL A 43 -10.71 8.13 -13.89
CA VAL A 43 -9.56 7.33 -14.33
C VAL A 43 -9.10 6.38 -13.22
N LEU A 44 -9.10 6.84 -11.98
CA LEU A 44 -8.76 5.98 -10.83
C LEU A 44 -9.77 4.83 -10.68
N VAL A 45 -11.07 5.12 -10.83
CA VAL A 45 -12.13 4.11 -10.75
C VAL A 45 -12.06 3.13 -11.92
N GLU A 46 -11.68 3.58 -13.11
CA GLU A 46 -11.49 2.71 -14.27
C GLU A 46 -10.31 1.74 -14.08
N LEU A 47 -9.20 2.22 -13.50
CA LEU A 47 -7.99 1.41 -13.28
C LEU A 47 -8.12 0.42 -12.11
N PHE A 48 -8.74 0.85 -11.00
CA PHE A 48 -8.72 0.11 -9.74
C PHE A 48 -10.12 -0.35 -9.27
N GLY A 49 -11.16 0.06 -9.99
CA GLY A 49 -12.55 -0.15 -9.61
C GLY A 49 -13.05 0.83 -8.55
N PRO A 50 -14.32 0.69 -8.13
CA PRO A 50 -14.96 1.56 -7.12
C PRO A 50 -14.24 1.57 -5.76
N SER A 51 -13.42 0.56 -5.49
CA SER A 51 -12.70 0.35 -4.23
C SER A 51 -11.67 1.44 -3.92
N ILE A 52 -11.21 2.21 -4.92
CA ILE A 52 -10.23 3.30 -4.73
C ILE A 52 -10.85 4.58 -4.18
N ARG A 53 -12.18 4.76 -4.30
CA ARG A 53 -12.89 5.98 -3.90
C ARG A 53 -12.68 6.38 -2.44
N PRO A 54 -12.72 5.47 -1.44
CA PRO A 54 -12.45 5.83 -0.05
C PRO A 54 -11.03 6.38 0.14
N VAL A 55 -10.04 5.80 -0.55
CA VAL A 55 -8.65 6.25 -0.51
C VAL A 55 -8.51 7.64 -1.14
N TYR A 56 -9.10 7.84 -2.32
CA TYR A 56 -9.10 9.13 -3.00
C TYR A 56 -9.78 10.24 -2.18
N ARG A 57 -10.93 9.94 -1.58
CA ARG A 57 -11.64 10.85 -0.67
C ARG A 57 -10.81 11.18 0.58
N ALA A 58 -10.13 10.20 1.17
CA ALA A 58 -9.25 10.42 2.32
C ALA A 58 -8.10 11.37 1.99
N VAL A 59 -7.50 11.23 0.80
CA VAL A 59 -6.45 12.14 0.29
C VAL A 59 -6.98 13.55 0.04
N GLN A 60 -8.16 13.67 -0.59
CA GLN A 60 -8.82 14.95 -0.87
C GLN A 60 -9.14 15.73 0.41
N ASN A 61 -9.75 15.06 1.39
CA ASN A 61 -10.23 15.65 2.64
C ASN A 61 -9.11 15.88 3.68
N LYS A 62 -7.84 15.64 3.32
CA LYS A 62 -6.66 15.74 4.20
C LYS A 62 -6.72 14.86 5.47
N SER A 63 -7.65 13.91 5.54
CA SER A 63 -7.86 13.00 6.68
C SER A 63 -7.16 11.65 6.48
N PHE A 64 -6.01 11.61 5.79
CA PHE A 64 -5.29 10.38 5.54
C PHE A 64 -4.23 10.12 6.62
N SER A 65 -4.25 8.92 7.18
CA SER A 65 -3.22 8.44 8.10
C SER A 65 -2.09 7.81 7.29
N THR A 66 -0.85 8.26 7.51
CA THR A 66 0.34 7.61 6.94
C THR A 66 0.77 6.48 7.85
N LYS A 67 0.51 5.24 7.46
CA LYS A 67 1.07 4.07 8.14
C LYS A 67 1.98 3.33 7.15
N PRO A 68 3.22 3.02 7.53
CA PRO A 68 4.06 2.17 6.70
C PRO A 68 3.38 0.82 6.53
N TYR A 69 3.32 0.35 5.28
CA TYR A 69 2.86 -1.00 4.99
C TYR A 69 3.86 -2.01 5.57
N ASN A 70 3.56 -2.54 6.75
CA ASN A 70 4.34 -3.61 7.36
C ASN A 70 4.00 -4.94 6.65
N SER A 71 4.86 -5.32 5.72
CA SER A 71 4.87 -6.62 5.01
C SER A 71 5.26 -7.80 5.93
N THR A 72 4.74 -7.89 7.16
CA THR A 72 5.11 -8.93 8.14
C THR A 72 4.18 -10.14 8.19
N LYS A 73 3.17 -10.24 7.30
CA LYS A 73 2.32 -11.45 7.18
C LYS A 73 2.81 -12.39 6.08
N SER A 74 4.01 -12.96 6.20
CA SER A 74 4.40 -14.12 5.37
C SER A 74 5.43 -15.07 6.00
N LYS A 75 5.67 -15.03 7.31
CA LYS A 75 6.61 -15.97 7.97
C LYS A 75 5.96 -16.99 8.92
N LYS A 76 4.70 -16.81 9.32
CA LYS A 76 4.07 -17.74 10.28
C LYS A 76 3.79 -19.14 9.70
N HIS A 77 3.66 -19.28 8.38
CA HIS A 77 3.39 -20.57 7.76
C HIS A 77 4.65 -21.40 7.47
N LEU A 78 5.83 -20.76 7.41
CA LEU A 78 7.10 -21.44 7.14
C LEU A 78 7.65 -22.14 8.38
N PHE A 79 7.56 -21.51 9.56
CA PHE A 79 8.03 -22.11 10.82
C PHE A 79 7.23 -23.34 11.26
N LYS A 80 5.91 -23.39 10.96
CA LYS A 80 5.06 -24.53 11.36
C LYS A 80 5.39 -25.81 10.57
N LYS A 81 5.90 -25.70 9.33
CA LYS A 81 6.37 -26.85 8.55
C LYS A 81 7.73 -27.37 9.02
N MET A 82 8.62 -26.49 9.48
CA MET A 82 9.94 -26.89 9.98
C MET A 82 9.85 -27.68 11.30
N HIS A 83 8.97 -27.28 12.21
CA HIS A 83 8.80 -27.99 13.49
C HIS A 83 8.28 -29.44 13.28
N LEU A 84 7.30 -29.62 12.38
CA LEU A 84 6.75 -30.94 12.04
C LEU A 84 7.80 -31.87 11.38
N ALA A 85 8.70 -31.31 10.58
CA ALA A 85 9.76 -32.08 9.93
C ALA A 85 10.85 -32.53 10.91
N MET A 86 11.10 -31.76 11.98
CA MET A 86 12.05 -32.11 13.03
C MET A 86 11.52 -33.24 13.94
N ASP A 87 10.22 -33.25 14.22
CA ASP A 87 9.60 -34.36 14.97
C ASP A 87 9.63 -35.68 14.19
N PHE A 88 9.46 -35.64 12.86
CA PHE A 88 9.47 -36.83 12.02
C PHE A 88 10.87 -37.47 11.89
N MET A 89 11.93 -36.67 11.96
CA MET A 89 13.32 -37.15 11.91
C MET A 89 13.83 -37.68 13.25
N SER A 90 13.05 -37.55 14.33
CA SER A 90 13.41 -38.06 15.66
C SER A 90 12.90 -39.48 15.93
N PHE A 91 12.19 -40.08 14.96
CA PHE A 91 11.58 -41.42 15.03
C PHE A 91 12.17 -42.45 14.05
N LEU A 92 13.23 -42.06 13.32
CA LEU A 92 14.02 -42.88 12.39
C LEU A 92 15.44 -43.03 12.94
#